data_AF-A0A934HBV1-F1
#
_entry.id   AF-A0A934HBV1-F1
#
_cell.length_a   1.000
_cell.length_b   1.000
_cell.length_c   1.000
_cell.angle_alpha   90.00
_cell.angle_beta   90.00
_cell.angle_gamma   90.00
#
_symmetry.space_group_name_H-M   'P 1'
#
loop_
_entity.id
_entity.type
_entity.pdbx_description
1 polymer ?
#
loop_
_entity_poly.entity_id
_entity_poly.type
_entity_poly.pdbx_seq_one_letter_code
_entity_poly.pdbx_strand_id
1 'polypeptide(L)'
;MNNRQRELLALRYLSALEHGALDVLADILEQAETDAALETMIREIHAEDRLPVFVARPSAHAHPAASKNGTHHYQQEKTMTVSVLTQKRSMALPWTLVATVGVVILGLLALIVGGGSDPGPAATSALVFQATSTPVPANDPGAVTPPPVGEAVEKSTLTLPVETEQVNLVVDGWVGSIQIEASADAADAITIDVIKHAWNHDEEQAASLFAALDVSAVREGDDYRVKVKADETALLVGNHACLNIDWTDLPPMPQILPMVPAPDENPLAVPDNPAERETPSTEPIEGDDEPPMPSEPLLVLPDGVVLPDLSVLENLPTDLLHNVTVGCGGASVDLLITVPETVNVEVTSQVGEVQLVGVTAPDDISLKTELGAISVENVTAHGALTAETKLGDVSLLNTTVGADLNLDIEAGQLTLNTVTTTGPITLDLEAGSVKGNHLSGGSLQLEVEMGEVVLDDVKNSSGITVDVELGSITFDGLIAGTGAYEFKTAAGAINVTAQAGSAFSFEASAEVGNVTVDLAGVEPRIERDIISVSASGTYNPANAEAAALTLSTDAGEISLHD
;
A
#
# COMPACT_ATOMS: atom_id res chain seq x y z
N MET A 1 27.32 -11.96 19.63
CA MET A 1 27.81 -10.63 19.18
C MET A 1 28.31 -9.80 20.36
N ASN A 2 29.06 -8.71 20.13
CA ASN A 2 29.32 -7.71 21.18
C ASN A 2 28.19 -6.66 21.23
N ASN A 3 28.06 -5.89 22.32
CA ASN A 3 26.93 -4.97 22.50
C ASN A 3 26.84 -3.90 21.41
N ARG A 4 27.97 -3.36 20.94
CA ARG A 4 27.99 -2.35 19.87
C ARG A 4 27.45 -2.88 18.54
N GLN A 5 27.72 -4.16 18.23
CA GLN A 5 27.17 -4.80 17.03
C GLN A 5 25.66 -5.04 17.15
N ARG A 6 25.17 -5.38 18.35
CA ARG A 6 23.73 -5.55 18.62
C ARG A 6 22.98 -4.23 18.48
N GLU A 7 23.50 -3.15 19.05
CA GLU A 7 22.94 -1.81 18.91
C GLU A 7 22.88 -1.37 17.44
N LEU A 8 23.94 -1.62 16.67
CA LEU A 8 23.96 -1.31 15.24
C LEU A 8 22.90 -2.11 14.46
N LEU A 9 22.73 -3.40 14.76
CA LEU A 9 21.72 -4.24 14.11
C LEU A 9 20.30 -3.88 14.53
N ALA A 10 20.07 -3.47 15.78
CA ALA A 10 18.78 -2.96 16.24
C ALA A 10 18.40 -1.63 15.55
N LEU A 11 19.36 -0.73 15.33
CA LEU A 11 19.12 0.50 14.56
C LEU A 11 18.87 0.21 13.08
N ARG A 12 19.62 -0.74 12.50
CA ARG A 12 19.40 -1.18 11.12
C ARG A 12 18.04 -1.88 10.95
N TYR A 13 17.57 -2.58 11.99
CA TYR A 13 16.25 -3.19 12.04
C TYR A 13 15.14 -2.12 11.99
N LEU A 14 15.27 -1.05 12.78
CA LEU A 14 14.31 0.07 12.78
C LEU A 14 14.25 0.76 11.41
N SER A 15 15.42 1.09 10.85
CA SER A 15 15.52 1.66 9.50
C SER A 15 14.95 0.72 8.44
N ALA A 16 15.21 -0.58 8.53
CA ALA A 16 14.65 -1.55 7.59
C ALA A 16 13.12 -1.69 7.70
N LEU A 17 12.54 -1.53 8.90
CA LEU A 17 11.09 -1.44 9.10
C LEU A 17 10.50 -0.18 8.44
N GLU A 18 11.13 0.98 8.63
CA GLU A 18 10.70 2.26 8.05
C GLU A 18 10.75 2.25 6.51
N HIS A 19 11.75 1.59 5.93
CA HIS A 19 11.99 1.58 4.48
C HIS A 19 11.42 0.33 3.78
N GLY A 20 10.70 -0.55 4.49
CA GLY A 20 10.13 -1.77 3.92
C GLY A 20 11.15 -2.75 3.35
N ALA A 21 12.41 -2.72 3.81
CA ALA A 21 13.50 -3.55 3.30
C ALA A 21 13.43 -4.98 3.87
N LEU A 22 12.52 -5.80 3.32
CA LEU A 22 12.18 -7.14 3.83
C LEU A 22 13.37 -8.13 3.85
N ASP A 23 14.31 -7.99 2.92
CA ASP A 23 15.54 -8.78 2.86
C ASP A 23 16.47 -8.47 4.05
N VAL A 24 16.66 -7.18 4.35
CA VAL A 24 17.45 -6.73 5.50
C VAL A 24 16.76 -7.12 6.81
N LEU A 25 15.43 -7.06 6.89
CA LEU A 25 14.68 -7.53 8.05
C LEU A 25 14.86 -9.04 8.27
N ALA A 26 14.77 -9.84 7.21
CA ALA A 26 14.98 -11.29 7.29
C ALA A 26 16.39 -11.63 7.79
N ASP A 27 17.43 -11.00 7.24
CA ASP A 27 18.82 -11.20 7.65
C ASP A 27 19.07 -10.83 9.12
N ILE A 28 18.42 -9.78 9.63
CA ILE A 28 18.55 -9.35 11.03
C ILE A 28 17.77 -10.27 11.96
N LEU A 29 16.57 -10.72 11.56
CA LEU A 29 15.77 -11.67 12.34
C LEU A 29 16.47 -13.03 12.44
N GLU A 30 17.09 -13.53 11.37
CA GLU A 30 17.90 -14.75 11.42
C GLU A 30 19.10 -14.60 12.37
N GLN A 31 19.76 -13.43 12.39
CA GLN A 31 20.81 -13.17 13.38
C GLN A 31 20.27 -13.10 14.81
N ALA A 32 19.06 -12.56 15.00
CA ALA A 32 18.40 -12.49 16.30
C ALA A 32 18.05 -13.88 16.86
N GLU A 33 17.72 -14.87 16.02
CA GLU A 33 17.48 -16.26 16.45
C GLU A 33 18.70 -16.87 17.18
N THR A 34 19.91 -16.41 16.85
CA THR A 34 21.16 -16.93 17.43
C THR A 34 21.75 -16.04 18.53
N ASP A 35 21.22 -14.82 18.74
CA ASP A 35 21.66 -13.89 19.78
C ASP A 35 20.46 -13.31 20.56
N ALA A 36 20.13 -13.97 21.68
CA ALA A 36 19.01 -13.62 22.55
C ALA A 36 19.00 -12.15 23.03
N ALA A 37 20.15 -11.47 23.08
CA ALA A 37 20.20 -10.06 23.47
C ALA A 37 19.76 -9.13 22.32
N LEU A 38 20.05 -9.48 21.06
CA LEU A 38 19.50 -8.77 19.90
C LEU A 38 17.98 -9.01 19.81
N GLU A 39 17.53 -10.26 20.01
CA GLU A 39 16.10 -10.58 20.06
C GLU A 39 15.37 -9.75 21.14
N THR A 40 15.99 -9.59 22.31
CA THR A 40 15.44 -8.77 23.40
C THR A 40 15.33 -7.29 22.97
N MET A 41 16.36 -6.73 22.33
CA MET A 41 16.32 -5.34 21.82
C MET A 41 15.21 -5.15 20.77
N ILE A 42 15.04 -6.11 19.85
CA ILE A 42 13.98 -6.06 18.85
C ILE A 42 12.60 -6.13 19.51
N ARG A 43 12.40 -7.03 20.48
CA ARG A 43 11.15 -7.10 21.25
C ARG A 43 10.85 -5.82 22.03
N GLU A 44 11.87 -5.16 22.56
CA GLU A 44 11.73 -3.90 23.29
C GLU A 44 11.29 -2.76 22.36
N ILE A 45 11.86 -2.66 21.15
CA ILE A 45 11.42 -1.76 20.08
C ILE A 45 9.91 -1.94 19.79
N HIS A 46 9.45 -3.18 19.60
CA HIS A 46 8.02 -3.48 19.37
C HIS A 46 7.13 -3.26 20.59
N ALA A 47 7.68 -3.31 21.81
CA ALA A 47 6.94 -3.10 23.03
C ALA A 47 6.72 -1.60 23.35
N GLU A 48 7.64 -0.73 22.93
CA GLU A 48 7.54 0.72 23.10
C GLU A 48 6.59 1.38 22.09
N ASP A 49 6.42 0.81 20.89
CA ASP A 49 5.46 1.28 19.87
C ASP A 49 4.00 0.85 20.14
N ARG A 50 3.52 1.14 21.36
CA ARG A 50 2.07 1.15 21.65
C ARG A 50 1.40 2.32 20.93
N LEU A 51 1.03 2.12 19.67
CA LEU A 51 -0.02 2.91 19.02
C LEU A 51 -1.28 2.94 19.93
N PRO A 52 -1.93 4.09 20.15
CA PRO A 52 -3.02 4.20 21.11
C PRO A 52 -4.24 3.38 20.66
N VAL A 53 -4.48 2.26 21.34
CA VAL A 53 -5.75 1.53 21.31
C VAL A 53 -6.80 2.36 22.06
N PHE A 54 -7.74 2.95 21.32
CA PHE A 54 -8.93 3.58 21.91
C PHE A 54 -9.84 2.52 22.54
N VAL A 55 -9.77 2.35 23.86
CA VAL A 55 -10.76 1.58 24.63
C VAL A 55 -11.83 2.53 25.15
N ALA A 56 -13.01 2.50 24.54
CA ALA A 56 -14.18 3.22 25.03
C ALA A 56 -14.73 2.55 26.30
N ARG A 57 -14.68 3.25 27.44
CA ARG A 57 -15.40 2.86 28.68
C ARG A 57 -16.84 3.38 28.65
N PRO A 58 -17.84 2.57 29.03
CA PRO A 58 -19.20 3.05 29.22
C PRO A 58 -19.36 3.66 30.63
N SER A 59 -19.74 4.93 30.68
CA SER A 59 -20.12 5.60 31.92
C SER A 59 -21.59 5.35 32.23
N ALA A 60 -21.86 4.52 33.24
CA ALA A 60 -23.17 4.49 33.89
C ALA A 60 -23.18 5.49 35.05
N HIS A 61 -24.18 6.39 35.10
CA HIS A 61 -25.01 6.63 36.30
C HIS A 61 -26.09 7.72 36.12
N ALA A 62 -27.27 7.37 36.64
CA ALA A 62 -28.29 8.17 37.33
C ALA A 62 -29.30 9.05 36.55
N HIS A 63 -30.51 8.50 36.42
CA HIS A 63 -31.83 9.18 36.49
C HIS A 63 -32.06 9.89 37.87
N PRO A 64 -33.18 10.62 38.16
CA PRO A 64 -34.41 10.91 37.38
C PRO A 64 -34.94 12.37 37.45
N ALA A 65 -35.93 12.72 36.61
CA ALA A 65 -37.14 13.45 37.04
C ALA A 65 -38.24 13.43 35.96
N ALA A 66 -39.47 13.24 36.41
CA ALA A 66 -40.69 13.09 35.61
C ALA A 66 -41.28 14.42 35.09
N SER A 67 -41.98 14.37 33.95
CA SER A 67 -43.10 15.27 33.68
C SER A 67 -44.08 14.65 32.67
N LYS A 68 -45.38 14.86 32.94
CA LYS A 68 -46.55 14.31 32.25
C LYS A 68 -46.99 15.18 31.06
N ASN A 69 -47.77 14.55 30.19
CA ASN A 69 -48.75 15.07 29.21
C ASN A 69 -48.27 15.32 27.78
N GLY A 70 -49.07 14.85 26.82
CA GLY A 70 -49.32 15.59 25.58
C GLY A 70 -49.29 14.78 24.29
N THR A 71 -50.49 14.43 23.82
CA THR A 71 -50.92 13.95 22.50
C THR A 71 -50.32 14.61 21.23
N HIS A 72 -50.21 13.77 20.18
CA HIS A 72 -50.28 14.01 18.72
C HIS A 72 -49.33 15.03 18.03
N HIS A 73 -48.43 14.56 17.15
CA HIS A 73 -48.42 14.83 15.68
C HIS A 73 -47.14 14.35 14.96
N TYR A 74 -47.33 13.92 13.71
CA TYR A 74 -46.42 13.84 12.54
C TYR A 74 -44.93 13.51 12.76
N GLN A 75 -44.51 12.33 12.30
CA GLN A 75 -43.12 12.12 11.91
C GLN A 75 -42.85 12.77 10.54
N GLN A 76 -42.01 13.81 10.55
CA GLN A 76 -41.15 14.15 9.42
C GLN A 76 -39.81 13.47 9.69
N GLU A 77 -39.38 12.58 8.79
CA GLU A 77 -37.99 12.15 8.75
C GLU A 77 -37.15 13.34 8.29
N LYS A 78 -36.26 13.78 9.18
CA LYS A 78 -35.26 14.80 8.91
C LYS A 78 -33.94 14.04 8.75
N THR A 79 -33.54 13.82 7.51
CA THR A 79 -32.19 13.39 7.17
C THR A 79 -31.20 14.44 7.70
N MET A 80 -30.31 14.02 8.58
CA MET A 80 -29.11 14.78 8.94
C MET A 80 -28.04 14.48 7.88
N THR A 81 -27.77 15.45 7.03
CA THR A 81 -26.58 15.46 6.18
C THR A 81 -25.41 15.92 7.03
N VAL A 82 -24.41 15.07 7.26
CA VAL A 82 -23.10 15.48 7.77
C VAL A 82 -22.30 15.96 6.57
N SER A 83 -22.14 17.27 6.43
CA SER A 83 -21.21 17.86 5.46
C SER A 83 -19.85 18.01 6.11
N VAL A 84 -18.85 17.27 5.62
CA VAL A 84 -17.44 17.54 5.92
C VAL A 84 -17.03 18.69 4.99
N LEU A 85 -16.80 19.87 5.57
CA LEU A 85 -16.12 20.97 4.90
C LEU A 85 -14.62 20.81 5.15
N THR A 86 -13.89 20.28 4.17
CA THR A 86 -12.42 20.33 4.15
C THR A 86 -12.02 21.77 3.83
N GLN A 87 -11.80 22.56 4.88
CA GLN A 87 -11.26 23.91 4.76
C GLN A 87 -9.74 23.83 4.60
N LYS A 88 -9.25 23.85 3.35
CA LYS A 88 -7.82 24.04 3.01
C LYS A 88 -7.38 25.39 3.58
N ARG A 89 -6.72 25.37 4.74
CA ARG A 89 -6.07 26.53 5.36
C ARG A 89 -4.57 26.40 5.14
N SER A 90 -4.02 27.24 4.27
CA SER A 90 -2.59 27.52 4.21
C SER A 90 -2.17 28.16 5.54
N MET A 91 -1.28 27.51 6.30
CA MET A 91 -0.60 28.11 7.43
C MET A 91 0.91 27.92 7.29
N ALA A 92 1.60 29.03 7.06
CA ALA A 92 3.04 29.15 7.26
C ALA A 92 3.36 28.96 8.75
N LEU A 93 4.27 28.03 9.07
CA LEU A 93 4.81 27.85 10.42
C LEU A 93 6.23 28.48 10.53
N PRO A 94 6.58 29.08 11.69
CA PRO A 94 7.81 29.85 11.86
C PRO A 94 9.03 28.97 12.21
N TRP A 95 10.18 29.37 11.65
CA TRP A 95 11.52 28.75 11.66
C TRP A 95 12.19 28.42 13.02
N THR A 96 11.52 28.50 14.16
CA THR A 96 12.21 28.44 15.47
C THR A 96 12.21 27.06 16.16
N LEU A 97 11.86 25.96 15.47
CA LEU A 97 11.80 24.62 16.07
C LEU A 97 12.83 23.61 15.52
N VAL A 98 13.63 23.99 14.51
CA VAL A 98 14.66 23.11 13.89
C VAL A 98 15.92 22.95 14.76
N ALA A 99 16.14 23.80 15.76
CA ALA A 99 17.42 23.85 16.48
C ALA A 99 17.60 22.82 17.62
N THR A 100 16.61 21.97 17.92
CA THR A 100 16.69 21.04 19.09
C THR A 100 16.90 19.57 18.71
N VAL A 101 16.66 19.18 17.46
CA VAL A 101 16.88 17.80 16.99
C VAL A 101 18.32 17.61 16.46
N GLY A 102 18.98 18.68 15.98
CA GLY A 102 20.34 18.62 15.43
C GLY A 102 21.49 18.36 16.40
N VAL A 103 21.27 18.36 17.72
CA VAL A 103 22.36 18.21 18.72
C VAL A 103 22.57 16.75 19.18
N VAL A 104 21.62 15.85 18.95
CA VAL A 104 21.76 14.43 19.35
C VAL A 104 22.49 13.60 18.26
N ILE A 105 22.37 13.99 17.00
CA ILE A 105 22.95 13.27 15.84
C ILE A 105 24.47 13.53 15.70
N LEU A 106 24.97 14.67 16.21
CA LEU A 106 26.37 15.09 16.11
C LEU A 106 27.36 14.33 17.02
N GLY A 107 26.88 13.41 17.86
CA GLY A 107 27.72 12.61 18.75
C GLY A 107 28.32 11.34 18.14
N LEU A 108 27.77 10.83 17.02
CA LEU A 108 28.01 9.44 16.61
C LEU A 108 28.88 9.23 15.35
N LEU A 109 29.22 10.29 14.60
CA LEU A 109 29.82 10.17 13.27
C LEU A 109 31.30 10.58 13.17
N ALA A 110 32.08 10.32 14.22
CA ALA A 110 33.51 10.65 14.25
C ALA A 110 34.48 9.47 14.04
N LEU A 111 34.07 8.24 13.67
CA LEU A 111 34.99 7.11 13.86
C LEU A 111 34.93 5.89 12.93
N ILE A 112 34.66 6.02 11.63
CA ILE A 112 34.95 4.92 10.68
C ILE A 112 35.56 5.46 9.38
N VAL A 113 36.89 5.60 9.38
CA VAL A 113 37.74 5.58 8.18
C VAL A 113 38.48 4.26 8.15
N GLY A 114 38.32 3.50 7.07
CA GLY A 114 39.36 2.56 6.61
C GLY A 114 38.87 1.16 6.23
N GLY A 115 38.97 0.82 4.94
CA GLY A 115 39.05 -0.56 4.48
C GLY A 115 38.43 -0.79 3.10
N GLY A 116 39.22 -0.67 2.03
CA GLY A 116 38.81 -1.06 0.68
C GLY A 116 39.00 -2.55 0.42
N SER A 117 38.18 -3.10 -0.49
CA SER A 117 38.55 -4.19 -1.42
C SER A 117 37.45 -4.39 -2.48
N ASP A 118 37.88 -4.79 -3.68
CA ASP A 118 37.20 -4.82 -4.99
C ASP A 118 35.80 -5.49 -5.05
N PRO A 119 34.90 -5.02 -5.94
CA PRO A 119 33.67 -5.74 -6.28
C PRO A 119 33.92 -6.73 -7.44
N GLY A 120 33.73 -8.03 -7.17
CA GLY A 120 33.51 -9.06 -8.19
C GLY A 120 32.06 -9.04 -8.69
N PRO A 121 31.78 -9.64 -9.87
CA PRO A 121 30.48 -9.49 -10.53
C PRO A 121 29.39 -10.25 -9.77
N ALA A 122 28.30 -9.54 -9.46
CA ALA A 122 27.11 -10.09 -8.82
C ALA A 122 26.46 -11.15 -9.72
N ALA A 123 26.32 -12.35 -9.18
CA ALA A 123 25.52 -13.41 -9.77
C ALA A 123 24.04 -13.14 -9.43
N THR A 124 23.24 -12.84 -10.44
CA THR A 124 21.79 -12.72 -10.35
C THR A 124 21.20 -14.09 -10.02
N SER A 125 20.80 -14.28 -8.77
CA SER A 125 20.05 -15.46 -8.34
C SER A 125 18.56 -15.13 -8.44
N ALA A 126 17.94 -15.51 -9.56
CA ALA A 126 16.49 -15.44 -9.71
C ALA A 126 15.85 -16.57 -8.90
N LEU A 127 15.19 -16.23 -7.80
CA LEU A 127 14.36 -17.15 -7.03
C LEU A 127 13.03 -17.33 -7.79
N VAL A 128 12.96 -18.37 -8.62
CA VAL A 128 11.74 -18.73 -9.35
C VAL A 128 10.85 -19.57 -8.43
N PHE A 129 9.73 -19.02 -7.97
CA PHE A 129 8.65 -19.81 -7.40
C PHE A 129 7.87 -20.48 -8.53
N GLN A 130 8.26 -21.70 -8.91
CA GLN A 130 7.36 -22.58 -9.65
C GLN A 130 6.42 -23.25 -8.66
N ALA A 131 5.11 -23.02 -8.81
CA ALA A 131 4.09 -23.84 -8.18
C ALA A 131 4.22 -25.27 -8.72
N THR A 132 4.99 -26.11 -8.03
CA THR A 132 5.01 -27.54 -8.30
C THR A 132 3.69 -28.11 -7.83
N SER A 133 2.82 -28.48 -8.78
CA SER A 133 1.65 -29.31 -8.49
C SER A 133 2.13 -30.59 -7.81
N THR A 134 1.81 -30.74 -6.53
CA THR A 134 2.10 -31.95 -5.78
C THR A 134 1.44 -33.13 -6.50
N PRO A 135 2.17 -34.21 -6.86
CA PRO A 135 1.54 -35.36 -7.48
C PRO A 135 0.49 -35.93 -6.53
N VAL A 136 -0.77 -35.94 -6.99
CA VAL A 136 -1.91 -36.50 -6.26
C VAL A 136 -1.56 -37.93 -5.87
N PRO A 137 -1.46 -38.26 -4.56
CA PRO A 137 -1.17 -39.62 -4.14
C PRO A 137 -2.30 -40.54 -4.61
N ALA A 138 -1.92 -41.65 -5.23
CA ALA A 138 -2.86 -42.62 -5.76
C ALA A 138 -3.71 -43.23 -4.62
N ASN A 139 -5.01 -42.93 -4.66
CA ASN A 139 -6.09 -43.61 -3.94
C ASN A 139 -5.83 -43.79 -2.43
N ASP A 140 -5.97 -42.73 -1.65
CA ASP A 140 -6.39 -42.89 -0.25
C ASP A 140 -7.92 -43.12 -0.24
N PRO A 141 -8.41 -44.34 0.07
CA PRO A 141 -9.84 -44.63 0.14
C PRO A 141 -10.56 -43.90 1.29
N GLY A 142 -9.84 -43.12 2.12
CA GLY A 142 -10.38 -42.21 3.13
C GLY A 142 -10.40 -40.74 2.73
N ALA A 143 -9.94 -40.35 1.54
CA ALA A 143 -9.96 -38.97 1.11
C ALA A 143 -11.41 -38.51 0.91
N VAL A 144 -11.89 -37.63 1.79
CA VAL A 144 -13.17 -36.94 1.64
C VAL A 144 -13.10 -36.16 0.33
N THR A 145 -13.91 -36.55 -0.65
CA THR A 145 -14.07 -35.74 -1.87
C THR A 145 -14.54 -34.36 -1.44
N PRO A 146 -13.83 -33.28 -1.80
CA PRO A 146 -14.27 -31.94 -1.46
C PRO A 146 -15.72 -31.75 -1.94
N PRO A 147 -16.57 -31.05 -1.16
CA PRO A 147 -17.94 -30.79 -1.58
C PRO A 147 -17.93 -30.11 -2.96
N PRO A 148 -18.88 -30.45 -3.84
CA PRO A 148 -18.98 -29.80 -5.14
C PRO A 148 -19.16 -28.29 -4.92
N VAL A 149 -18.27 -27.48 -5.50
CA VAL A 149 -18.42 -26.02 -5.51
C VAL A 149 -19.56 -25.70 -6.47
N GLY A 150 -20.56 -24.95 -5.99
CA GLY A 150 -21.58 -24.38 -6.83
C GLY A 150 -20.97 -23.29 -7.71
N GLU A 151 -21.06 -23.45 -9.03
CA GLU A 151 -20.55 -22.50 -10.01
C GLU A 151 -21.66 -22.17 -11.02
N ALA A 152 -21.89 -20.89 -11.25
CA ALA A 152 -22.85 -20.38 -12.22
C ALA A 152 -22.14 -19.42 -13.19
N VAL A 153 -22.21 -19.74 -14.49
CA VAL A 153 -21.60 -18.95 -15.56
C VAL A 153 -22.63 -18.67 -16.65
N GLU A 154 -22.75 -17.41 -17.06
CA GLU A 154 -23.56 -17.00 -18.22
C GLU A 154 -22.72 -16.14 -19.15
N LYS A 155 -22.90 -16.38 -20.45
CA LYS A 155 -22.36 -15.53 -21.50
C LYS A 155 -23.51 -14.90 -22.26
N SER A 156 -23.45 -13.59 -22.43
CA SER A 156 -24.44 -12.85 -23.23
C SER A 156 -23.74 -11.79 -24.06
N THR A 157 -24.37 -11.39 -25.16
CA THR A 157 -23.85 -10.34 -26.05
C THR A 157 -24.93 -9.29 -26.21
N LEU A 158 -24.55 -8.02 -26.00
CA LEU A 158 -25.39 -6.86 -26.26
C LEU A 158 -24.82 -6.11 -27.46
N THR A 159 -25.68 -5.58 -28.32
CA THR A 159 -25.26 -4.79 -29.48
C THR A 159 -26.03 -3.47 -29.49
N LEU A 160 -25.29 -2.36 -29.49
CA LEU A 160 -25.84 -1.01 -29.58
C LEU A 160 -25.47 -0.41 -30.95
N PRO A 161 -26.46 -0.05 -31.79
CA PRO A 161 -26.16 0.57 -33.09
C PRO A 161 -25.56 1.96 -32.89
N VAL A 162 -24.50 2.26 -33.64
CA VAL A 162 -23.86 3.57 -33.69
C VAL A 162 -24.48 4.37 -34.82
N GLU A 163 -25.13 5.49 -34.50
CA GLU A 163 -25.80 6.36 -35.49
C GLU A 163 -25.09 7.70 -35.70
N THR A 164 -24.04 7.97 -34.92
CA THR A 164 -23.34 9.25 -34.85
C THR A 164 -21.85 9.06 -35.08
N GLU A 165 -21.20 10.06 -35.67
CA GLU A 165 -19.76 10.03 -35.90
C GLU A 165 -18.95 10.15 -34.60
N GLN A 166 -19.54 10.77 -33.57
CA GLN A 166 -18.95 10.88 -32.25
C GLN A 166 -19.67 9.94 -31.28
N VAL A 167 -18.88 9.14 -30.56
CA VAL A 167 -19.33 8.14 -29.61
C VAL A 167 -18.66 8.44 -28.28
N ASN A 168 -19.47 8.57 -27.22
CA ASN A 168 -18.97 8.63 -25.84
C ASN A 168 -19.34 7.33 -25.13
N LEU A 169 -18.36 6.48 -24.84
CA LEU A 169 -18.58 5.27 -24.05
C LEU A 169 -18.35 5.59 -22.58
N VAL A 170 -19.37 5.33 -21.75
CA VAL A 170 -19.26 5.41 -20.30
C VAL A 170 -19.50 4.02 -19.71
N VAL A 171 -18.54 3.49 -18.96
CA VAL A 171 -18.64 2.19 -18.31
C VAL A 171 -18.55 2.37 -16.80
N ASP A 172 -19.64 2.06 -16.12
CA ASP A 172 -19.71 1.95 -14.67
C ASP A 172 -19.63 0.45 -14.31
N GLY A 173 -18.42 -0.03 -14.06
CA GLY A 173 -18.15 -1.39 -13.62
C GLY A 173 -18.08 -1.50 -12.10
N TRP A 174 -18.32 -2.70 -11.58
CA TRP A 174 -18.20 -2.95 -10.14
C TRP A 174 -17.07 -3.92 -9.82
N VAL A 175 -17.22 -5.19 -10.19
CA VAL A 175 -16.27 -6.26 -9.85
C VAL A 175 -16.03 -7.09 -11.10
N GLY A 176 -14.77 -7.18 -11.54
CA GLY A 176 -14.33 -8.00 -12.66
C GLY A 176 -13.44 -7.24 -13.64
N SER A 177 -13.18 -7.82 -14.80
CA SER A 177 -12.34 -7.18 -15.83
C SER A 177 -13.18 -6.40 -16.85
N ILE A 178 -12.69 -5.25 -17.29
CA ILE A 178 -13.27 -4.43 -18.34
C ILE A 178 -12.21 -4.26 -19.42
N GLN A 179 -12.41 -4.88 -20.57
CA GLN A 179 -11.55 -4.74 -21.74
C GLN A 179 -12.30 -4.03 -22.85
N ILE A 180 -11.76 -2.91 -23.31
CA ILE A 180 -12.29 -2.12 -24.41
C ILE A 180 -11.32 -2.20 -25.58
N GLU A 181 -11.78 -2.75 -26.70
CA GLU A 181 -10.98 -2.92 -27.90
C GLU A 181 -11.59 -2.16 -29.08
N ALA A 182 -10.79 -1.30 -29.70
CA ALA A 182 -11.13 -0.72 -30.99
C ALA A 182 -11.10 -1.78 -32.09
N SER A 183 -12.09 -1.75 -32.98
CA SER A 183 -12.11 -2.58 -34.18
C SER A 183 -12.62 -1.79 -35.39
N ALA A 184 -11.89 -1.89 -36.50
CA ALA A 184 -12.32 -1.34 -37.79
C ALA A 184 -13.64 -1.95 -38.28
N ASP A 185 -13.94 -3.18 -37.87
CA ASP A 185 -15.19 -3.88 -38.24
C ASP A 185 -16.39 -3.43 -37.39
N ALA A 186 -16.15 -2.67 -36.31
CA ALA A 186 -17.17 -2.17 -35.39
C ALA A 186 -17.68 -0.75 -35.72
N ALA A 187 -17.49 -0.28 -36.96
CA ALA A 187 -17.84 1.08 -37.36
C ALA A 187 -19.31 1.48 -37.08
N ASP A 188 -20.25 0.52 -37.19
CA ASP A 188 -21.69 0.79 -37.10
C ASP A 188 -22.33 0.28 -35.79
N ALA A 189 -21.56 -0.33 -34.88
CA ALA A 189 -22.10 -0.89 -33.65
C ALA A 189 -21.06 -1.06 -32.54
N ILE A 190 -21.47 -0.82 -31.30
CA ILE A 190 -20.74 -1.26 -30.11
C ILE A 190 -21.26 -2.63 -29.71
N THR A 191 -20.36 -3.60 -29.55
CA THR A 191 -20.68 -4.96 -29.08
C THR A 191 -20.11 -5.16 -27.69
N ILE A 192 -20.91 -5.69 -26.77
CA ILE A 192 -20.53 -5.93 -25.38
C ILE A 192 -20.76 -7.41 -25.11
N ASP A 193 -19.68 -8.17 -25.03
CA ASP A 193 -19.68 -9.54 -24.56
C ASP A 193 -19.54 -9.52 -23.03
N VAL A 194 -20.55 -10.08 -22.37
CA VAL A 194 -20.68 -10.12 -20.91
C VAL A 194 -20.50 -11.55 -20.45
N ILE A 195 -19.53 -11.78 -19.57
CA ILE A 195 -19.34 -13.06 -18.88
C ILE A 195 -19.63 -12.83 -17.40
N LYS A 196 -20.76 -13.33 -16.92
CA LYS A 196 -21.09 -13.35 -15.50
C LYS A 196 -20.59 -14.64 -14.89
N HIS A 197 -19.93 -14.55 -13.75
CA HIS A 197 -19.46 -15.71 -13.00
C HIS A 197 -19.81 -15.53 -11.53
N ALA A 198 -20.40 -16.53 -10.91
CA ALA A 198 -20.58 -16.60 -9.47
C ALA A 198 -20.20 -17.99 -8.96
N TRP A 199 -19.54 -18.02 -7.80
CA TRP A 199 -19.13 -19.25 -7.14
C TRP A 199 -19.54 -19.21 -5.67
N ASN A 200 -19.90 -20.36 -5.12
CA ASN A 200 -20.13 -20.51 -3.68
C ASN A 200 -20.01 -22.00 -3.30
N HIS A 201 -19.79 -22.30 -2.02
CA HIS A 201 -19.84 -23.68 -1.52
C HIS A 201 -21.23 -24.30 -1.66
N ASP A 202 -22.27 -23.47 -1.74
CA ASP A 202 -23.67 -23.86 -1.93
C ASP A 202 -24.19 -23.38 -3.30
N GLU A 203 -24.71 -24.30 -4.11
CA GLU A 203 -25.19 -24.01 -5.47
C GLU A 203 -26.37 -23.02 -5.48
N GLU A 204 -27.25 -23.06 -4.46
CA GLU A 204 -28.37 -22.14 -4.35
C GLU A 204 -27.89 -20.72 -4.02
N GLN A 205 -26.89 -20.58 -3.14
CA GLN A 205 -26.23 -19.29 -2.88
C GLN A 205 -25.46 -18.77 -4.09
N ALA A 206 -24.73 -19.63 -4.80
CA ALA A 206 -24.06 -19.23 -6.06
C ALA A 206 -25.07 -18.73 -7.08
N ALA A 207 -26.21 -19.42 -7.24
CA ALA A 207 -27.30 -18.99 -8.11
C ALA A 207 -27.96 -17.69 -7.64
N SER A 208 -28.06 -17.45 -6.32
CA SER A 208 -28.57 -16.20 -5.75
C SER A 208 -27.64 -15.02 -6.00
N LEU A 209 -26.33 -15.20 -5.80
CA LEU A 209 -25.30 -14.21 -6.12
C LEU A 209 -25.33 -13.90 -7.62
N PHE A 210 -25.40 -14.95 -8.44
CA PHE A 210 -25.52 -14.85 -9.89
C PHE A 210 -26.74 -14.03 -10.32
N ALA A 211 -27.91 -14.30 -9.74
CA ALA A 211 -29.15 -13.59 -10.04
C ALA A 211 -29.13 -12.11 -9.58
N ALA A 212 -28.26 -11.75 -8.64
CA ALA A 212 -28.05 -10.38 -8.20
C ALA A 212 -27.19 -9.55 -9.17
N LEU A 213 -26.47 -10.19 -10.10
CA LEU A 213 -25.68 -9.51 -11.12
C LEU A 213 -26.57 -9.06 -12.28
N ASP A 214 -26.71 -7.75 -12.45
CA ASP A 214 -27.40 -7.12 -13.57
C ASP A 214 -26.42 -6.32 -14.42
N VAL A 215 -26.47 -6.53 -15.73
CA VAL A 215 -25.65 -5.79 -16.70
C VAL A 215 -26.60 -5.17 -17.70
N SER A 216 -26.57 -3.85 -17.79
CA SER A 216 -27.44 -3.09 -18.67
C SER A 216 -26.61 -2.17 -19.54
N ALA A 217 -27.04 -2.01 -20.80
CA ALA A 217 -26.42 -1.11 -21.75
C ALA A 217 -27.51 -0.24 -22.37
N VAL A 218 -27.35 1.08 -22.32
CA VAL A 218 -28.34 2.04 -22.79
C VAL A 218 -27.67 3.17 -23.56
N ARG A 219 -28.35 3.64 -24.60
CA ARG A 219 -27.95 4.84 -25.33
C ARG A 219 -28.76 6.04 -24.86
N GLU A 220 -28.07 7.11 -24.48
CA GLU A 220 -28.64 8.38 -24.04
C GLU A 220 -28.07 9.52 -24.90
N GLY A 221 -28.64 9.71 -26.09
CA GLY A 221 -28.09 10.66 -27.08
C GLY A 221 -26.82 10.09 -27.73
N ASP A 222 -25.69 10.76 -27.51
CA ASP A 222 -24.37 10.35 -28.03
C ASP A 222 -23.59 9.51 -27.00
N ASP A 223 -24.14 9.37 -25.80
CA ASP A 223 -23.56 8.57 -24.73
C ASP A 223 -24.08 7.12 -24.79
N TYR A 224 -23.16 6.17 -24.78
CA TYR A 224 -23.40 4.74 -24.67
C TYR A 224 -22.96 4.32 -23.27
N ARG A 225 -23.92 4.05 -22.39
CA ARG A 225 -23.66 3.76 -20.98
C ARG A 225 -23.79 2.26 -20.73
N VAL A 226 -22.74 1.64 -20.22
CA VAL A 226 -22.73 0.25 -19.74
C VAL A 226 -22.66 0.29 -18.22
N LYS A 227 -23.62 -0.33 -17.55
CA LYS A 227 -23.70 -0.36 -16.08
C LYS A 227 -23.76 -1.79 -15.58
N VAL A 228 -22.82 -2.14 -14.70
CA VAL A 228 -22.84 -3.37 -13.92
C VAL A 228 -23.37 -3.03 -12.53
N LYS A 229 -24.49 -3.64 -12.15
CA LYS A 229 -25.04 -3.56 -10.80
C LYS A 229 -24.95 -4.94 -10.17
N ALA A 230 -24.49 -4.99 -8.94
CA ALA A 230 -24.75 -6.11 -8.06
C ALA A 230 -25.71 -5.63 -6.96
N ASP A 231 -26.19 -6.53 -6.12
CA ASP A 231 -26.74 -6.14 -4.83
C ASP A 231 -25.56 -5.89 -3.88
N GLU A 232 -25.62 -4.87 -3.01
CA GLU A 232 -24.58 -4.62 -1.99
C GLU A 232 -24.31 -5.86 -1.13
N THR A 233 -25.30 -6.74 -1.00
CA THR A 233 -25.16 -8.02 -0.29
C THR A 233 -24.35 -9.08 -1.05
N ALA A 234 -24.25 -8.97 -2.38
CA ALA A 234 -23.42 -9.85 -3.20
C ALA A 234 -21.93 -9.48 -3.17
N LEU A 235 -21.57 -8.42 -2.44
CA LEU A 235 -20.30 -7.72 -2.58
C LEU A 235 -19.21 -8.07 -1.58
N LEU A 236 -19.60 -8.62 -0.45
CA LEU A 236 -18.64 -9.14 0.50
C LEU A 236 -18.39 -10.58 0.09
N VAL A 237 -17.13 -10.93 -0.20
CA VAL A 237 -16.50 -12.27 -0.21
C VAL A 237 -15.68 -12.47 -1.50
N GLY A 238 -14.61 -11.68 -1.62
CA GLY A 238 -13.51 -11.92 -2.57
C GLY A 238 -12.20 -12.22 -1.85
N ASN A 239 -11.85 -11.44 -0.82
CA ASN A 239 -10.50 -11.51 -0.20
C ASN A 239 -10.46 -11.57 1.33
N HIS A 240 -11.61 -11.46 2.02
CA HIS A 240 -11.65 -11.79 3.44
C HIS A 240 -12.00 -13.27 3.57
N ALA A 241 -11.09 -14.07 4.11
CA ALA A 241 -11.40 -15.42 4.53
C ALA A 241 -12.62 -15.37 5.45
N CYS A 242 -13.78 -15.78 4.94
CA CYS A 242 -14.99 -15.88 5.74
C CYS A 242 -14.87 -17.12 6.61
N LEU A 243 -14.17 -16.93 7.74
CA LEU A 243 -14.07 -17.91 8.81
C LEU A 243 -15.43 -17.95 9.52
N ASN A 244 -16.36 -18.75 9.02
CA ASN A 244 -17.61 -19.00 9.72
C ASN A 244 -17.41 -20.16 10.68
N ILE A 245 -17.22 -19.85 11.97
CA ILE A 245 -17.14 -20.87 13.02
C ILE A 245 -18.57 -21.16 13.47
N ASP A 246 -19.09 -22.34 13.11
CA ASP A 246 -20.38 -22.81 13.63
C ASP A 246 -20.22 -23.29 15.08
N TRP A 247 -20.71 -22.48 16.02
CA TRP A 247 -20.67 -22.77 17.45
C TRP A 247 -21.79 -23.71 17.92
N THR A 248 -22.72 -24.10 17.03
CA THR A 248 -23.93 -24.87 17.42
C THR A 248 -23.70 -26.36 17.62
N ASP A 249 -22.62 -26.91 17.06
CA ASP A 249 -22.21 -28.31 17.19
C ASP A 249 -21.20 -28.57 18.31
N LEU A 250 -20.89 -27.57 19.14
CA LEU A 250 -20.06 -27.81 20.31
C LEU A 250 -20.81 -28.76 21.28
N PRO A 251 -20.18 -29.86 21.73
CA PRO A 251 -20.77 -30.70 22.77
C PRO A 251 -21.08 -29.81 23.99
N PRO A 252 -22.20 -30.04 24.70
CA PRO A 252 -22.49 -29.29 25.91
C PRO A 252 -21.27 -29.38 26.82
N MET A 253 -20.71 -28.22 27.20
CA MET A 253 -19.51 -28.19 28.03
C MET A 253 -19.72 -29.14 29.22
N PRO A 254 -18.75 -30.02 29.52
CA PRO A 254 -18.89 -30.91 30.65
C PRO A 254 -19.20 -30.05 31.87
N GLN A 255 -20.33 -30.33 32.52
CA GLN A 255 -20.71 -29.59 33.73
C GLN A 255 -19.55 -29.71 34.71
N ILE A 256 -18.94 -28.57 35.03
CA ILE A 256 -17.85 -28.50 36.00
C ILE A 256 -18.42 -29.08 37.29
N LEU A 257 -17.99 -30.30 37.63
CA LEU A 257 -18.36 -30.93 38.89
C LEU A 257 -17.88 -30.01 40.02
N PRO A 258 -18.70 -29.75 41.05
CA PRO A 258 -18.28 -28.91 42.15
C PRO A 258 -17.00 -29.48 42.76
N MET A 259 -15.95 -28.65 42.81
CA MET A 259 -14.67 -28.97 43.42
C MET A 259 -14.90 -29.57 44.81
N VAL A 260 -14.45 -30.81 44.99
CA VAL A 260 -14.36 -31.46 46.30
C VAL A 260 -13.30 -30.68 47.11
N PRO A 261 -13.63 -30.16 48.30
CA PRO A 261 -12.64 -29.46 49.11
C PRO A 261 -11.55 -30.45 49.55
N ALA A 262 -10.29 -30.02 49.41
CA ALA A 262 -9.11 -30.77 49.82
C ALA A 262 -9.15 -31.08 51.34
N PRO A 263 -8.64 -32.24 51.78
CA PRO A 263 -8.64 -32.61 53.19
C PRO A 263 -7.60 -31.80 53.98
N ASP A 264 -8.02 -31.30 55.15
CA ASP A 264 -7.20 -30.62 56.15
C ASP A 264 -6.03 -31.49 56.62
N GLU A 265 -4.79 -31.02 56.38
CA GLU A 265 -3.60 -31.55 57.05
C GLU A 265 -3.31 -30.75 58.33
N ASN A 266 -3.44 -31.46 59.44
CA ASN A 266 -3.18 -31.03 60.82
C ASN A 266 -1.66 -31.01 61.11
N PRO A 267 -1.15 -30.13 62.01
CA PRO A 267 0.26 -29.79 62.11
C PRO A 267 1.01 -30.65 63.14
N LEU A 268 2.30 -30.89 62.90
CA LEU A 268 3.22 -31.47 63.88
C LEU A 268 4.45 -30.59 64.10
N ALA A 269 4.44 -29.98 65.29
CA ALA A 269 5.52 -29.69 66.22
C ALA A 269 6.98 -29.67 65.73
N VAL A 270 7.60 -28.49 65.85
CA VAL A 270 9.07 -28.31 65.90
C VAL A 270 9.50 -28.08 67.35
N PRO A 271 10.56 -28.73 67.86
CA PRO A 271 11.02 -28.57 69.24
C PRO A 271 12.08 -27.46 69.40
N ASP A 272 12.09 -26.91 70.62
CA ASP A 272 13.00 -25.90 71.16
C ASP A 272 14.49 -26.28 71.12
N ASN A 273 15.36 -25.29 70.86
CA ASN A 273 16.75 -25.27 71.35
C ASN A 273 17.20 -23.83 71.68
N PRO A 274 17.85 -23.56 72.84
CA PRO A 274 18.17 -22.20 73.30
C PRO A 274 19.66 -21.81 73.21
N ALA A 275 19.91 -20.49 73.36
CA ALA A 275 21.20 -19.79 73.56
C ALA A 275 21.98 -19.52 72.25
N GLU A 276 22.49 -18.32 71.93
CA GLU A 276 23.10 -17.22 72.72
C GLU A 276 22.85 -15.86 71.99
N ARG A 277 22.51 -14.76 72.69
CA ARG A 277 23.26 -13.46 72.80
C ARG A 277 23.88 -12.95 71.47
N GLU A 278 23.63 -11.73 70.97
CA GLU A 278 23.64 -10.38 71.59
C GLU A 278 22.80 -9.37 70.77
N THR A 279 22.32 -8.30 71.41
CA THR A 279 21.76 -7.06 70.81
C THR A 279 22.84 -5.95 70.87
N PRO A 280 22.67 -4.71 70.35
CA PRO A 280 21.59 -4.13 69.53
C PRO A 280 22.08 -3.31 68.30
N SER A 281 21.22 -3.08 67.32
CA SER A 281 21.22 -1.81 66.58
C SER A 281 19.82 -1.54 66.03
N THR A 282 19.44 -0.28 66.11
CA THR A 282 18.08 0.23 66.01
C THR A 282 17.96 0.96 64.68
N GLU A 283 17.28 0.40 63.69
CA GLU A 283 16.74 1.17 62.55
C GLU A 283 15.38 0.59 62.14
N PRO A 284 14.38 1.44 61.86
CA PRO A 284 13.06 1.00 61.44
C PRO A 284 13.11 0.61 59.96
N ILE A 285 12.84 -0.67 59.67
CA ILE A 285 12.48 -1.13 58.34
C ILE A 285 11.01 -0.76 58.15
N GLU A 286 10.75 0.22 57.29
CA GLU A 286 9.42 0.42 56.69
C GLU A 286 9.10 -0.82 55.86
N GLY A 287 8.11 -1.58 56.31
CA GLY A 287 7.50 -2.65 55.53
C GLY A 287 6.49 -2.04 54.57
N ASP A 288 6.87 -1.95 53.30
CA ASP A 288 5.91 -1.84 52.21
C ASP A 288 5.32 -3.24 51.96
N ASP A 289 4.32 -3.59 52.77
CA ASP A 289 3.36 -4.64 52.43
C ASP A 289 2.52 -4.13 51.26
N GLU A 290 2.98 -4.35 50.02
CA GLU A 290 2.13 -4.23 48.84
C GLU A 290 1.01 -5.28 48.95
N PRO A 291 -0.27 -4.88 48.96
CA PRO A 291 -1.37 -5.81 48.90
C PRO A 291 -1.33 -6.57 47.55
N PRO A 292 -1.68 -7.86 47.51
CA PRO A 292 -1.73 -8.59 46.26
C PRO A 292 -2.67 -7.88 45.28
N MET A 293 -2.14 -7.61 44.08
CA MET A 293 -2.88 -7.02 42.97
C MET A 293 -4.22 -7.75 42.78
N PRO A 294 -5.36 -7.04 42.65
CA PRO A 294 -6.63 -7.68 42.36
C PRO A 294 -6.50 -8.36 40.99
N SER A 295 -6.84 -9.65 40.94
CA SER A 295 -6.94 -10.42 39.71
C SER A 295 -7.80 -9.68 38.69
N GLU A 296 -7.31 -9.57 37.46
CA GLU A 296 -7.95 -8.84 36.37
C GLU A 296 -9.42 -9.27 36.17
N PRO A 297 -10.35 -8.34 35.94
CA PRO A 297 -11.74 -8.68 35.71
C PRO A 297 -11.88 -9.36 34.35
N LEU A 298 -12.33 -10.62 34.36
CA LEU A 298 -12.83 -11.33 33.19
C LEU A 298 -13.88 -10.47 32.47
N LEU A 299 -13.77 -10.36 31.14
CA LEU A 299 -14.73 -9.65 30.30
C LEU A 299 -16.05 -10.46 30.27
N VAL A 300 -17.05 -10.04 31.04
CA VAL A 300 -18.39 -10.66 31.07
C VAL A 300 -19.33 -9.87 30.17
N LEU A 301 -19.88 -10.53 29.15
CA LEU A 301 -20.89 -9.94 28.26
C LEU A 301 -22.25 -9.77 28.99
N PRO A 302 -23.18 -8.93 28.48
CA PRO A 302 -24.43 -8.55 29.17
C PRO A 302 -25.38 -9.72 29.52
N ASP A 303 -25.16 -10.88 28.92
CA ASP A 303 -25.87 -12.14 29.09
C ASP A 303 -25.17 -13.13 30.04
N GLY A 304 -24.08 -12.70 30.69
CA GLY A 304 -23.36 -13.51 31.69
C GLY A 304 -22.36 -14.49 31.08
N VAL A 305 -22.12 -14.42 29.76
CA VAL A 305 -21.11 -15.23 29.08
C VAL A 305 -19.74 -14.62 29.36
N VAL A 306 -18.87 -15.43 29.98
CA VAL A 306 -17.47 -15.11 30.23
C VAL A 306 -16.67 -15.57 29.02
N LEU A 307 -16.03 -14.65 28.30
CA LEU A 307 -15.14 -15.05 27.19
C LEU A 307 -13.87 -15.70 27.77
N PRO A 308 -13.47 -16.89 27.29
CA PRO A 308 -12.20 -17.49 27.69
C PRO A 308 -11.03 -16.65 27.16
N ASP A 309 -9.90 -16.71 27.87
CA ASP A 309 -8.61 -16.19 27.41
C ASP A 309 -8.27 -16.78 26.02
N LEU A 310 -7.81 -15.95 25.08
CA LEU A 310 -7.46 -16.37 23.72
C LEU A 310 -6.32 -17.40 23.70
N SER A 311 -5.53 -17.49 24.77
CA SER A 311 -4.54 -18.56 24.98
C SER A 311 -5.16 -19.98 25.06
N VAL A 312 -6.47 -20.09 25.29
CA VAL A 312 -7.21 -21.36 25.28
C VAL A 312 -7.41 -21.90 23.86
N LEU A 313 -7.37 -21.05 22.82
CA LEU A 313 -7.46 -21.49 21.42
C LEU A 313 -6.23 -22.32 20.99
N GLU A 314 -5.05 -22.09 21.57
CA GLU A 314 -3.82 -22.84 21.26
C GLU A 314 -3.86 -24.30 21.75
N ASN A 315 -4.78 -24.64 22.65
CA ASN A 315 -4.92 -25.99 23.23
C ASN A 315 -6.23 -26.69 22.84
N LEU A 316 -6.97 -26.20 21.85
CA LEU A 316 -8.12 -26.92 21.33
C LEU A 316 -7.63 -28.26 20.73
N PRO A 317 -8.21 -29.40 21.11
CA PRO A 317 -7.89 -30.67 20.47
C PRO A 317 -8.12 -30.54 18.96
N THR A 318 -7.17 -31.06 18.17
CA THR A 318 -7.21 -31.06 16.68
C THR A 318 -8.53 -31.58 16.11
N ASP A 319 -9.27 -32.34 16.91
CA ASP A 319 -10.56 -32.92 16.57
C ASP A 319 -11.70 -31.88 16.49
N LEU A 320 -11.57 -30.71 17.14
CA LEU A 320 -12.56 -29.61 17.10
C LEU A 320 -12.39 -28.66 15.91
N LEU A 321 -11.30 -28.76 15.16
CA LEU A 321 -11.06 -27.95 13.95
C LEU A 321 -11.76 -28.51 12.70
N HIS A 322 -12.40 -29.69 12.78
CA HIS A 322 -13.06 -30.33 11.63
C HIS A 322 -14.33 -29.63 11.12
N ASN A 323 -14.85 -28.62 11.84
CA ASN A 323 -16.07 -27.90 11.46
C ASN A 323 -15.84 -26.43 11.04
N VAL A 324 -14.60 -25.98 10.88
CA VAL A 324 -14.34 -24.66 10.32
C VAL A 324 -14.50 -24.74 8.80
N THR A 325 -15.70 -24.41 8.31
CA THR A 325 -15.96 -24.35 6.88
C THR A 325 -15.74 -22.92 6.40
N VAL A 326 -14.68 -22.70 5.64
CA VAL A 326 -14.42 -21.41 4.97
C VAL A 326 -15.25 -21.40 3.68
N GLY A 327 -16.49 -20.92 3.79
CA GLY A 327 -17.37 -20.73 2.65
C GLY A 327 -17.09 -19.39 1.97
N CYS A 328 -16.10 -19.35 1.08
CA CYS A 328 -15.88 -18.18 0.22
C CYS A 328 -16.72 -18.34 -1.05
N GLY A 329 -17.79 -17.57 -1.20
CA GLY A 329 -18.50 -17.42 -2.47
C GLY A 329 -18.45 -15.99 -2.97
N GLY A 330 -18.19 -15.78 -4.25
CA GLY A 330 -18.07 -14.46 -4.83
C GLY A 330 -18.75 -14.38 -6.19
N ALA A 331 -18.73 -13.19 -6.78
CA ALA A 331 -19.27 -12.93 -8.10
C ALA A 331 -18.38 -11.93 -8.86
N SER A 332 -18.24 -12.13 -10.16
CA SER A 332 -17.52 -11.24 -11.07
C SER A 332 -18.25 -11.09 -12.39
N VAL A 333 -18.03 -9.95 -13.05
CA VAL A 333 -18.52 -9.68 -14.40
C VAL A 333 -17.34 -9.23 -15.25
N ASP A 334 -17.00 -10.04 -16.24
CA ASP A 334 -16.01 -9.66 -17.25
C ASP A 334 -16.73 -9.08 -18.47
N LEU A 335 -16.27 -7.90 -18.89
CA LEU A 335 -16.80 -7.17 -20.04
C LEU A 335 -15.72 -7.11 -21.12
N LEU A 336 -16.03 -7.64 -22.29
CA LEU A 336 -15.28 -7.37 -23.52
C LEU A 336 -16.13 -6.47 -24.41
N ILE A 337 -15.72 -5.21 -24.55
CA ILE A 337 -16.44 -4.17 -25.28
C ILE A 337 -15.67 -3.88 -26.57
N THR A 338 -16.23 -4.26 -27.71
CA THR A 338 -15.71 -3.89 -29.01
C THR A 338 -16.37 -2.59 -29.47
N VAL A 339 -15.55 -1.58 -29.78
CA VAL A 339 -15.96 -0.21 -30.14
C VAL A 339 -15.42 0.20 -31.52
N PRO A 340 -16.01 1.21 -32.18
CA PRO A 340 -15.37 1.87 -33.32
C PRO A 340 -13.98 2.40 -32.96
N GLU A 341 -13.10 2.56 -33.95
CA GLU A 341 -11.74 3.09 -33.73
C GLU A 341 -11.72 4.47 -33.09
N THR A 342 -12.73 5.30 -33.36
CA THR A 342 -12.85 6.65 -32.81
C THR A 342 -13.95 6.70 -31.74
N VAL A 343 -13.56 6.85 -30.47
CA VAL A 343 -14.49 6.87 -29.33
C VAL A 343 -13.87 7.56 -28.12
N ASN A 344 -14.64 8.41 -27.44
CA ASN A 344 -14.29 8.93 -26.12
C ASN A 344 -14.63 7.90 -25.06
N VAL A 345 -13.78 7.74 -24.04
CA VAL A 345 -13.92 6.65 -23.06
C VAL A 345 -13.84 7.20 -21.64
N GLU A 346 -14.89 6.93 -20.87
CA GLU A 346 -14.95 7.13 -19.43
C GLU A 346 -15.23 5.77 -18.76
N VAL A 347 -14.31 5.30 -17.92
CA VAL A 347 -14.48 4.05 -17.17
C VAL A 347 -14.30 4.32 -15.69
N THR A 348 -15.27 3.87 -14.89
CA THR A 348 -15.16 3.81 -13.43
C THR A 348 -15.39 2.37 -13.00
N SER A 349 -14.43 1.78 -12.30
CA SER A 349 -14.53 0.46 -11.66
C SER A 349 -14.27 0.57 -10.16
N GLN A 350 -14.85 -0.31 -9.34
CA GLN A 350 -14.43 -0.40 -7.94
C GLN A 350 -13.39 -1.49 -7.75
N VAL A 351 -13.55 -2.63 -8.41
CA VAL A 351 -12.64 -3.76 -8.27
C VAL A 351 -12.40 -4.42 -9.62
N GLY A 352 -11.14 -4.62 -9.94
CA GLY A 352 -10.67 -5.37 -11.09
C GLY A 352 -9.94 -4.52 -12.12
N GLU A 353 -9.63 -5.14 -13.24
CA GLU A 353 -8.72 -4.60 -14.25
C GLU A 353 -9.47 -3.82 -15.32
N VAL A 354 -8.93 -2.67 -15.73
CA VAL A 354 -9.41 -1.89 -16.87
C VAL A 354 -8.35 -1.92 -17.96
N GLN A 355 -8.69 -2.47 -19.12
CA GLN A 355 -7.82 -2.53 -20.29
C GLN A 355 -8.42 -1.72 -21.45
N LEU A 356 -7.62 -0.86 -22.06
CA LEU A 356 -8.00 -0.06 -23.22
C LEU A 356 -7.00 -0.28 -24.36
N VAL A 357 -7.46 -0.82 -25.49
CA VAL A 357 -6.58 -1.25 -26.59
C VAL A 357 -7.01 -0.64 -27.92
N GLY A 358 -6.07 0.06 -28.58
CA GLY A 358 -6.21 0.53 -29.97
C GLY A 358 -7.17 1.71 -30.17
N VAL A 359 -7.68 2.33 -29.10
CA VAL A 359 -8.67 3.40 -29.17
C VAL A 359 -8.05 4.74 -29.57
N THR A 360 -8.73 5.47 -30.46
CA THR A 360 -8.46 6.88 -30.75
C THR A 360 -9.59 7.76 -30.19
N ALA A 361 -9.33 8.53 -29.14
CA ALA A 361 -10.31 9.44 -28.58
C ALA A 361 -10.17 10.85 -29.20
N PRO A 362 -11.24 11.42 -29.78
CA PRO A 362 -11.21 12.78 -30.32
C PRO A 362 -11.11 13.86 -29.23
N ASP A 363 -11.52 13.54 -28.00
CA ASP A 363 -11.42 14.40 -26.82
C ASP A 363 -10.62 13.68 -25.71
N ASP A 364 -11.12 13.70 -24.48
CA ASP A 364 -10.46 13.19 -23.29
C ASP A 364 -10.74 11.68 -23.04
N ILE A 365 -9.83 11.03 -22.33
CA ILE A 365 -9.99 9.68 -21.77
C ILE A 365 -9.88 9.76 -20.26
N SER A 366 -10.83 9.14 -19.54
CA SER A 366 -10.83 9.10 -18.06
C SER A 366 -11.03 7.66 -17.57
N LEU A 367 -10.04 7.10 -16.88
CA LEU A 367 -10.05 5.75 -16.34
C LEU A 367 -9.89 5.80 -14.82
N LYS A 368 -10.78 5.16 -14.07
CA LYS A 368 -10.72 5.14 -12.60
C LYS A 368 -10.98 3.73 -12.09
N THR A 369 -10.16 3.25 -11.17
CA THR A 369 -10.42 2.00 -10.45
C THR A 369 -10.02 2.10 -8.98
N GLU A 370 -10.91 1.76 -8.05
CA GLU A 370 -10.53 1.80 -6.63
C GLU A 370 -9.49 0.71 -6.32
N LEU A 371 -9.70 -0.52 -6.78
CA LEU A 371 -8.82 -1.67 -6.54
C LEU A 371 -8.59 -2.45 -7.84
N GLY A 372 -7.47 -2.28 -8.51
CA GLY A 372 -7.08 -3.10 -9.65
C GLY A 372 -6.18 -2.35 -10.63
N ALA A 373 -5.74 -3.05 -11.67
CA ALA A 373 -4.80 -2.48 -12.62
C ALA A 373 -5.50 -1.72 -13.75
N ILE A 374 -4.82 -0.71 -14.29
CA ILE A 374 -5.20 0.00 -15.52
C ILE A 374 -4.13 -0.26 -16.58
N SER A 375 -4.51 -0.81 -17.73
CA SER A 375 -3.63 -1.03 -18.88
C SER A 375 -4.13 -0.28 -20.10
N VAL A 376 -3.30 0.55 -20.69
CA VAL A 376 -3.59 1.36 -21.87
C VAL A 376 -2.57 1.03 -22.95
N GLU A 377 -3.01 0.46 -24.07
CA GLU A 377 -2.13 -0.02 -25.13
C GLU A 377 -2.52 0.52 -26.51
N ASN A 378 -1.55 1.12 -27.22
CA ASN A 378 -1.71 1.64 -28.57
C ASN A 378 -2.87 2.65 -28.69
N VAL A 379 -2.99 3.53 -27.69
CA VAL A 379 -4.08 4.52 -27.59
C VAL A 379 -3.62 5.90 -28.02
N THR A 380 -4.50 6.64 -28.69
CA THR A 380 -4.30 8.05 -29.02
C THR A 380 -5.45 8.88 -28.44
N ALA A 381 -5.17 9.72 -27.45
CA ALA A 381 -6.11 10.74 -26.96
C ALA A 381 -5.75 12.09 -27.59
N HIS A 382 -6.67 12.74 -28.29
CA HIS A 382 -6.43 14.10 -28.80
C HIS A 382 -6.58 15.17 -27.71
N GLY A 383 -7.36 14.88 -26.66
CA GLY A 383 -7.44 15.67 -25.44
C GLY A 383 -6.50 15.16 -24.35
N ALA A 384 -6.94 15.28 -23.11
CA ALA A 384 -6.23 14.80 -21.92
C ALA A 384 -6.47 13.31 -21.68
N LEU A 385 -5.53 12.66 -21.00
CA LEU A 385 -5.70 11.30 -20.48
C LEU A 385 -5.50 11.33 -18.97
N THR A 386 -6.52 10.89 -18.23
CA THR A 386 -6.48 10.74 -16.78
C THR A 386 -6.66 9.28 -16.40
N ALA A 387 -5.76 8.74 -15.58
CA ALA A 387 -5.94 7.43 -14.97
C ALA A 387 -5.72 7.51 -13.45
N GLU A 388 -6.66 6.96 -12.67
CA GLU A 388 -6.65 7.01 -11.21
C GLU A 388 -6.83 5.60 -10.63
N THR A 389 -5.97 5.20 -9.70
CA THR A 389 -6.22 4.01 -8.88
C THR A 389 -5.77 4.15 -7.44
N LYS A 390 -6.51 3.55 -6.50
CA LYS A 390 -6.02 3.49 -5.12
C LYS A 390 -5.04 2.34 -4.97
N LEU A 391 -5.45 1.11 -5.27
CA LEU A 391 -4.55 -0.03 -5.17
C LEU A 391 -4.48 -0.78 -6.48
N GLY A 392 -3.35 -0.68 -7.18
CA GLY A 392 -3.09 -1.43 -8.39
C GLY A 392 -2.05 -0.79 -9.30
N ASP A 393 -1.66 -1.53 -10.32
CA ASP A 393 -0.64 -1.10 -11.27
C ASP A 393 -1.25 -0.31 -12.42
N VAL A 394 -0.56 0.72 -12.91
CA VAL A 394 -0.94 1.46 -14.11
C VAL A 394 0.13 1.28 -15.17
N SER A 395 -0.26 0.86 -16.38
CA SER A 395 0.64 0.61 -17.50
C SER A 395 0.17 1.33 -18.76
N LEU A 396 0.99 2.22 -19.31
CA LEU A 396 0.77 2.87 -20.60
C LEU A 396 1.84 2.40 -21.60
N LEU A 397 1.40 1.81 -22.71
CA LEU A 397 2.26 1.31 -23.79
C LEU A 397 1.85 1.92 -25.13
N ASN A 398 2.81 2.56 -25.81
CA ASN A 398 2.61 3.20 -27.11
C ASN A 398 1.45 4.21 -27.11
N THR A 399 1.40 5.08 -26.10
CA THR A 399 0.30 6.02 -25.88
C THR A 399 0.66 7.43 -26.34
N THR A 400 -0.22 8.05 -27.12
CA THR A 400 -0.10 9.46 -27.53
C THR A 400 -1.21 10.31 -26.92
N VAL A 401 -0.86 11.44 -26.30
CA VAL A 401 -1.80 12.35 -25.64
C VAL A 401 -1.63 13.78 -26.21
N GLY A 402 -2.72 14.36 -26.73
CA GLY A 402 -2.73 15.67 -27.38
C GLY A 402 -2.90 16.85 -26.42
N ALA A 403 -3.09 16.59 -25.12
CA ALA A 403 -3.06 17.58 -24.05
C ALA A 403 -2.32 17.02 -22.82
N ASP A 404 -2.90 17.11 -21.63
CA ASP A 404 -2.25 16.76 -20.37
C ASP A 404 -2.37 15.25 -20.10
N LEU A 405 -1.32 14.63 -19.56
CA LEU A 405 -1.34 13.27 -19.02
C LEU A 405 -1.30 13.35 -17.50
N ASN A 406 -2.35 12.90 -16.82
CA ASN A 406 -2.46 12.92 -15.36
C ASN A 406 -2.66 11.50 -14.82
N LEU A 407 -1.76 11.05 -13.94
CA LEU A 407 -1.82 9.72 -13.33
C LEU A 407 -1.72 9.86 -11.83
N ASP A 408 -2.69 9.29 -11.12
CA ASP A 408 -2.85 9.38 -9.66
C ASP A 408 -3.00 7.97 -9.09
N ILE A 409 -2.04 7.54 -8.27
CA ILE A 409 -1.91 6.16 -7.79
C ILE A 409 -1.64 6.18 -6.28
N GLU A 410 -2.52 5.65 -5.45
CA GLU A 410 -2.25 5.62 -3.99
C GLU A 410 -1.17 4.56 -3.69
N ALA A 411 -1.32 3.32 -4.19
CA ALA A 411 -0.26 2.33 -4.12
C ALA A 411 -0.22 1.37 -5.31
N GLY A 412 0.98 1.12 -5.84
CA GLY A 412 1.20 0.18 -6.94
C GLY A 412 2.44 0.50 -7.78
N GLN A 413 2.51 -0.09 -8.97
CA GLN A 413 3.58 0.18 -9.93
C GLN A 413 3.04 1.00 -11.11
N LEU A 414 3.76 2.07 -11.46
CA LEU A 414 3.51 2.85 -12.67
C LEU A 414 4.54 2.50 -13.73
N THR A 415 4.11 1.95 -14.86
CA THR A 415 4.95 1.69 -16.03
C THR A 415 4.52 2.55 -17.22
N LEU A 416 5.42 3.39 -17.70
CA LEU A 416 5.23 4.21 -18.90
C LEU A 416 6.24 3.77 -19.95
N ASN A 417 5.78 3.27 -21.09
CA ASN A 417 6.64 2.81 -22.17
C ASN A 417 6.22 3.43 -23.51
N THR A 418 7.10 4.25 -24.10
CA THR A 418 6.84 4.94 -25.36
C THR A 418 5.59 5.81 -25.26
N VAL A 419 5.64 6.79 -24.34
CA VAL A 419 4.55 7.74 -24.10
C VAL A 419 4.94 9.10 -24.67
N THR A 420 4.09 9.64 -25.54
CA THR A 420 4.27 10.95 -26.16
C THR A 420 3.12 11.87 -25.78
N THR A 421 3.42 13.04 -25.25
CA THR A 421 2.42 14.07 -24.99
C THR A 421 2.80 15.41 -25.62
N THR A 422 1.81 16.25 -25.94
CA THR A 422 2.06 17.68 -26.26
C THR A 422 1.92 18.60 -25.04
N GLY A 423 1.28 18.13 -23.96
CA GLY A 423 1.11 18.84 -22.69
C GLY A 423 2.09 18.40 -21.60
N PRO A 424 1.89 18.86 -20.35
CA PRO A 424 2.55 18.32 -19.17
C PRO A 424 2.17 16.85 -18.90
N ILE A 425 3.11 16.13 -18.29
CA ILE A 425 2.91 14.84 -17.63
C ILE A 425 2.94 15.11 -16.12
N THR A 426 1.87 14.76 -15.41
CA THR A 426 1.76 14.86 -13.95
C THR A 426 1.54 13.47 -13.38
N LEU A 427 2.45 13.01 -12.52
CA LEU A 427 2.43 11.69 -11.90
C LEU A 427 2.45 11.86 -10.39
N ASP A 428 1.45 11.32 -9.70
CA ASP A 428 1.33 11.31 -8.24
C ASP A 428 1.25 9.86 -7.76
N LEU A 429 2.15 9.47 -6.86
CA LEU A 429 2.23 8.12 -6.31
C LEU A 429 2.51 8.14 -4.81
N GLU A 430 1.59 7.73 -3.94
CA GLU A 430 1.90 7.72 -2.50
C GLU A 430 2.91 6.60 -2.17
N ALA A 431 2.68 5.36 -2.64
CA ALA A 431 3.59 4.24 -2.37
C ALA A 431 3.82 3.30 -3.55
N GLY A 432 5.08 3.08 -3.95
CA GLY A 432 5.42 2.01 -4.89
C GLY A 432 6.62 2.28 -5.77
N SER A 433 6.48 2.11 -7.09
CA SER A 433 7.58 2.43 -8.01
C SER A 433 7.10 3.00 -9.33
N VAL A 434 7.88 3.91 -9.89
CA VAL A 434 7.66 4.50 -11.20
C VAL A 434 8.78 4.07 -12.14
N LYS A 435 8.41 3.49 -13.28
CA LYS A 435 9.31 3.16 -14.38
C LYS A 435 8.86 3.86 -15.65
N GLY A 436 9.59 4.88 -16.05
CA GLY A 436 9.40 5.60 -17.32
C GLY A 436 10.44 5.20 -18.35
N ASN A 437 10.03 4.86 -19.56
CA ASN A 437 10.92 4.55 -20.67
C ASN A 437 10.44 5.19 -21.98
N HIS A 438 11.34 5.85 -22.71
CA HIS A 438 11.05 6.59 -23.95
C HIS A 438 9.92 7.62 -23.76
N LEU A 439 10.03 8.47 -22.75
CA LEU A 439 9.03 9.51 -22.48
C LEU A 439 9.36 10.77 -23.27
N SER A 440 8.37 11.36 -23.94
CA SER A 440 8.53 12.65 -24.62
C SER A 440 7.33 13.57 -24.40
N GLY A 441 7.58 14.85 -24.15
CA GLY A 441 6.53 15.74 -23.67
C GLY A 441 6.87 17.22 -23.55
N GLY A 442 5.90 17.96 -22.97
CA GLY A 442 6.04 19.35 -22.58
C GLY A 442 6.93 19.52 -21.34
N SER A 443 6.40 19.20 -20.15
CA SER A 443 7.12 19.12 -18.87
C SER A 443 6.74 17.83 -18.13
N LEU A 444 7.57 17.37 -17.19
CA LEU A 444 7.29 16.19 -16.35
C LEU A 444 7.34 16.63 -14.89
N GLN A 445 6.24 16.43 -14.17
CA GLN A 445 6.14 16.57 -12.72
C GLN A 445 5.81 15.20 -12.15
N LEU A 446 6.64 14.72 -11.23
CA LEU A 446 6.48 13.44 -10.56
C LEU A 446 6.70 13.64 -9.07
N GLU A 447 5.69 13.26 -8.28
CA GLU A 447 5.69 13.30 -6.82
C GLU A 447 5.50 11.86 -6.32
N VAL A 448 6.41 11.39 -5.46
CA VAL A 448 6.35 10.06 -4.86
C VAL A 448 6.60 10.17 -3.36
N GLU A 449 5.69 9.72 -2.50
CA GLU A 449 5.97 9.77 -1.06
C GLU A 449 6.96 8.65 -0.67
N MET A 450 6.74 7.42 -1.12
CA MET A 450 7.60 6.29 -0.77
C MET A 450 7.87 5.39 -1.97
N GLY A 451 9.13 5.27 -2.39
CA GLY A 451 9.49 4.30 -3.41
C GLY A 451 10.65 4.61 -4.34
N GLU A 452 10.66 3.94 -5.49
CA GLU A 452 11.73 4.06 -6.48
C GLU A 452 11.22 4.70 -7.77
N VAL A 453 12.01 5.63 -8.31
CA VAL A 453 11.77 6.28 -9.60
C VAL A 453 12.91 5.95 -10.54
N VAL A 454 12.60 5.28 -11.66
CA VAL A 454 13.54 4.99 -12.74
C VAL A 454 13.01 5.59 -14.03
N LEU A 455 13.73 6.57 -14.57
CA LEU A 455 13.41 7.26 -15.80
C LEU A 455 14.52 7.02 -16.83
N ASP A 456 14.18 6.41 -17.95
CA ASP A 456 15.10 6.01 -19.03
C ASP A 456 14.66 6.61 -20.38
N ASP A 457 15.63 7.10 -21.16
CA ASP A 457 15.44 7.80 -22.43
C ASP A 457 14.36 8.89 -22.40
N VAL A 458 14.37 9.73 -21.35
CA VAL A 458 13.42 10.85 -21.24
C VAL A 458 13.87 12.04 -22.09
N LYS A 459 12.97 12.48 -22.99
CA LYS A 459 13.15 13.60 -23.92
C LYS A 459 12.11 14.67 -23.64
N ASN A 460 12.32 15.42 -22.56
CA ASN A 460 11.40 16.48 -22.16
C ASN A 460 11.93 17.88 -22.47
N SER A 461 11.07 18.74 -23.03
CA SER A 461 11.49 19.99 -23.67
C SER A 461 11.43 21.22 -22.77
N SER A 462 10.58 21.21 -21.73
CA SER A 462 10.34 22.40 -20.89
C SER A 462 10.81 22.26 -19.45
N GLY A 463 11.22 21.06 -19.02
CA GLY A 463 11.74 20.80 -17.67
C GLY A 463 11.24 19.49 -17.07
N ILE A 464 11.86 19.10 -15.97
CA ILE A 464 11.54 17.90 -15.19
C ILE A 464 11.63 18.25 -13.71
N THR A 465 10.59 17.94 -12.94
CA THR A 465 10.60 18.01 -11.48
C THR A 465 10.23 16.63 -10.95
N VAL A 466 11.14 16.03 -10.18
CA VAL A 466 10.96 14.75 -9.50
C VAL A 466 11.19 14.97 -8.01
N ASP A 467 10.17 14.74 -7.22
CA ASP A 467 10.21 14.83 -5.76
C ASP A 467 9.87 13.46 -5.16
N VAL A 468 10.79 12.89 -4.38
CA VAL A 468 10.63 11.58 -3.73
C VAL A 468 10.90 11.72 -2.24
N GLU A 469 9.89 11.70 -1.37
CA GLU A 469 10.11 11.91 0.06
C GLU A 469 11.05 10.82 0.64
N LEU A 470 10.71 9.54 0.48
CA LEU A 470 11.53 8.41 0.91
C LEU A 470 11.81 7.44 -0.23
N GLY A 471 13.06 7.41 -0.71
CA GLY A 471 13.50 6.42 -1.68
C GLY A 471 14.54 6.93 -2.66
N SER A 472 14.55 6.40 -3.87
CA SER A 472 15.64 6.69 -4.82
C SER A 472 15.18 7.10 -6.20
N ILE A 473 15.98 7.95 -6.82
CA ILE A 473 15.76 8.49 -8.15
C ILE A 473 16.92 8.04 -9.03
N THR A 474 16.59 7.41 -10.16
CA THR A 474 17.52 7.13 -11.24
C THR A 474 16.99 7.78 -12.52
N PHE A 475 17.78 8.66 -13.11
CA PHE A 475 17.44 9.35 -14.35
C PHE A 475 18.54 9.13 -15.39
N ASP A 476 18.18 8.59 -16.55
CA ASP A 476 18.99 8.53 -17.77
C ASP A 476 18.21 9.24 -18.88
N GLY A 477 18.71 10.39 -19.34
CA GLY A 477 17.99 11.16 -20.34
C GLY A 477 18.75 12.39 -20.84
N LEU A 478 18.16 13.03 -21.85
CA LEU A 478 18.68 14.26 -22.44
C LEU A 478 18.23 15.47 -21.60
N ILE A 479 19.19 16.18 -21.01
CA ILE A 479 18.95 17.48 -20.37
C ILE A 479 19.10 18.56 -21.43
N ALA A 480 17.98 19.06 -21.95
CA ALA A 480 17.98 20.07 -23.00
C ALA A 480 18.69 21.35 -22.54
N GLY A 481 19.25 22.11 -23.49
CA GLY A 481 19.96 23.38 -23.20
C GLY A 481 19.10 24.51 -22.64
N THR A 482 17.80 24.25 -22.46
CA THR A 482 16.80 25.16 -21.88
C THR A 482 15.89 24.37 -20.94
N GLY A 483 15.46 24.98 -19.83
CA GLY A 483 14.49 24.39 -18.90
C GLY A 483 15.03 24.30 -17.48
N ALA A 484 14.15 23.91 -16.55
CA ALA A 484 14.51 23.62 -15.16
C ALA A 484 14.39 22.13 -14.92
N TYR A 485 15.43 21.53 -14.36
CA TYR A 485 15.52 20.12 -14.03
C TYR A 485 15.80 20.01 -12.54
N GLU A 486 14.91 19.39 -11.79
CA GLU A 486 14.94 19.34 -10.33
C GLU A 486 14.67 17.92 -9.88
N PHE A 487 15.60 17.35 -9.10
CA PHE A 487 15.49 16.01 -8.54
C PHE A 487 15.76 16.12 -7.03
N LYS A 488 14.78 15.69 -6.23
CA LYS A 488 14.78 15.87 -4.78
C LYS A 488 14.43 14.60 -4.06
N THR A 489 15.13 14.32 -2.96
CA THR A 489 14.66 13.31 -2.02
C THR A 489 15.01 13.61 -0.57
N ALA A 490 14.07 13.45 0.36
CA ALA A 490 14.40 13.66 1.77
C ALA A 490 15.37 12.57 2.25
N ALA A 491 15.12 11.31 1.91
CA ALA A 491 16.02 10.21 2.23
C ALA A 491 16.21 9.23 1.06
N GLY A 492 17.43 9.16 0.55
CA GLY A 492 17.89 8.13 -0.38
C GLY A 492 18.79 8.66 -1.50
N ALA A 493 18.95 7.86 -2.56
CA ALA A 493 19.96 8.13 -3.59
C ALA A 493 19.39 8.85 -4.81
N ILE A 494 20.14 9.81 -5.35
CA ILE A 494 19.86 10.45 -6.63
C ILE A 494 20.99 10.11 -7.60
N ASN A 495 20.67 9.35 -8.66
CA ASN A 495 21.59 8.97 -9.72
C ASN A 495 21.13 9.60 -11.04
N VAL A 496 21.95 10.47 -11.61
CA VAL A 496 21.66 11.17 -12.87
C VAL A 496 22.75 10.88 -13.90
N THR A 497 22.35 10.27 -15.01
CA THR A 497 23.15 10.07 -16.23
C THR A 497 22.69 11.06 -17.30
N ALA A 498 23.54 12.02 -17.64
CA ALA A 498 23.26 13.00 -18.68
C ALA A 498 23.65 12.43 -20.06
N GLN A 499 22.68 12.25 -20.96
CA GLN A 499 22.98 11.74 -22.30
C GLN A 499 23.77 12.73 -23.16
N ALA A 500 24.45 12.20 -24.18
CA ALA A 500 25.18 12.99 -25.17
C ALA A 500 24.30 14.07 -25.80
N GLY A 501 24.81 15.30 -25.83
CA GLY A 501 24.07 16.48 -26.30
C GLY A 501 23.47 17.33 -25.18
N SER A 502 23.49 16.84 -23.94
CA SER A 502 23.08 17.64 -22.78
C SER A 502 23.95 18.88 -22.59
N ALA A 503 23.36 19.94 -22.04
CA ALA A 503 24.07 21.17 -21.69
C ALA A 503 23.33 21.93 -20.60
N PHE A 504 23.97 22.17 -19.46
CA PHE A 504 23.30 22.74 -18.29
C PHE A 504 24.31 23.30 -17.27
N SER A 505 23.84 24.24 -16.46
CA SER A 505 24.49 24.55 -15.18
C SER A 505 23.89 23.66 -14.10
N PHE A 506 24.70 23.17 -13.16
CA PHE A 506 24.19 22.32 -12.08
C PHE A 506 24.55 22.84 -10.68
N GLU A 507 23.66 22.53 -9.74
CA GLU A 507 23.84 22.65 -8.31
C GLU A 507 23.37 21.35 -7.67
N ALA A 508 24.27 20.68 -6.94
CA ALA A 508 23.99 19.44 -6.24
C ALA A 508 24.32 19.61 -4.75
N SER A 509 23.43 19.21 -3.85
CA SER A 509 23.64 19.36 -2.41
C SER A 509 23.10 18.17 -1.61
N ALA A 510 23.92 17.60 -0.74
CA ALA A 510 23.49 16.62 0.27
C ALA A 510 23.68 17.22 1.67
N GLU A 511 22.65 17.26 2.52
CA GLU A 511 22.81 17.72 3.92
C GLU A 511 23.57 16.69 4.75
N VAL A 512 23.25 15.41 4.58
CA VAL A 512 23.98 14.28 5.17
C VAL A 512 24.29 13.27 4.06
N GLY A 513 25.56 13.15 3.70
CA GLY A 513 26.03 12.13 2.76
C GLY A 513 27.08 12.62 1.78
N ASN A 514 27.02 12.15 0.54
CA ASN A 514 28.07 12.39 -0.46
C ASN A 514 27.50 12.95 -1.76
N VAL A 515 28.29 13.81 -2.41
CA VAL A 515 28.03 14.28 -3.78
C VAL A 515 29.23 13.89 -4.64
N THR A 516 28.97 13.10 -5.68
CA THR A 516 29.95 12.66 -6.68
C THR A 516 29.56 13.21 -8.05
N VAL A 517 30.50 13.89 -8.70
CA VAL A 517 30.31 14.43 -10.05
C VAL A 517 31.44 13.91 -10.93
N ASP A 518 31.09 13.12 -11.93
CA ASP A 518 31.99 12.55 -12.93
C ASP A 518 31.51 12.93 -14.33
N LEU A 519 31.71 14.21 -14.68
CA LEU A 519 31.32 14.78 -15.97
C LEU A 519 32.57 15.08 -16.79
N ALA A 520 32.64 14.58 -18.02
CA ALA A 520 33.80 14.76 -18.88
C ALA A 520 34.13 16.25 -19.12
N GLY A 521 35.36 16.65 -18.76
CA GLY A 521 35.87 18.00 -18.99
C GLY A 521 35.33 19.08 -18.03
N VAL A 522 34.61 18.68 -16.97
CA VAL A 522 34.16 19.58 -15.92
C VAL A 522 35.03 19.42 -14.68
N GLU A 523 35.51 20.53 -14.13
CA GLU A 523 36.11 20.57 -12.78
C GLU A 523 35.05 21.16 -11.83
N PRO A 524 34.28 20.32 -11.10
CA PRO A 524 33.21 20.81 -10.24
C PRO A 524 33.80 21.61 -9.07
N ARG A 525 33.14 22.71 -8.70
CA ARG A 525 33.43 23.43 -7.47
C ARG A 525 32.75 22.70 -6.32
N ILE A 526 33.53 21.99 -5.52
CA ILE A 526 33.07 21.28 -4.33
C ILE A 526 33.24 22.15 -3.08
N GLU A 527 32.16 22.32 -2.33
CA GLU A 527 32.17 22.95 -1.01
C GLU A 527 31.73 21.91 0.03
N ARG A 528 32.45 21.83 1.15
CA ARG A 528 32.14 20.93 2.26
C ARG A 528 32.00 21.75 3.52
N ASP A 529 30.86 21.60 4.18
CA ASP A 529 30.65 22.05 5.55
C ASP A 529 30.82 20.86 6.51
N ILE A 530 30.52 21.06 7.80
CA ILE A 530 30.67 20.05 8.86
C ILE A 530 29.84 18.80 8.55
N ILE A 531 28.61 18.98 8.05
CA ILE A 531 27.68 17.89 7.75
C ILE A 531 27.32 17.81 6.26
N SER A 532 27.23 18.95 5.58
CA SER A 532 26.75 19.03 4.20
C SER A 532 27.86 19.08 3.16
N VAL A 533 27.54 18.61 1.96
CA VAL A 533 28.41 18.66 0.79
C VAL A 533 27.62 19.26 -0.37
N SER A 534 28.22 20.21 -1.08
CA SER A 534 27.65 20.74 -2.31
C SER A 534 28.66 20.75 -3.46
N ALA A 535 28.15 20.63 -4.68
CA ALA A 535 28.90 20.69 -5.92
C ALA A 535 28.18 21.62 -6.90
N SER A 536 28.94 22.45 -7.62
CA SER A 536 28.39 23.29 -8.69
C SER A 536 29.32 23.36 -9.88
N GLY A 537 28.75 23.59 -11.07
CA GLY A 537 29.50 23.71 -12.30
C GLY A 537 28.62 23.91 -13.53
N THR A 538 29.24 23.84 -14.70
CA THR A 538 28.53 23.94 -15.98
C THR A 538 29.06 22.86 -16.92
N TYR A 539 28.15 22.03 -17.43
CA TYR A 539 28.41 20.99 -18.41
C TYR A 539 28.08 21.51 -19.82
N ASN A 540 29.00 21.35 -20.77
CA ASN A 540 28.85 21.83 -22.15
C ASN A 540 28.44 23.33 -22.24
N PRO A 541 29.28 24.26 -21.74
CA PRO A 541 28.92 25.67 -21.55
C PRO A 541 28.55 26.41 -22.84
N ALA A 542 28.98 25.91 -24.02
CA ALA A 542 28.63 26.50 -25.30
C ALA A 542 27.12 26.46 -25.61
N ASN A 543 26.38 25.55 -24.95
CA ASN A 543 24.95 25.32 -25.17
C ASN A 543 24.13 25.41 -23.87
N ALA A 544 24.75 25.76 -22.74
CA ALA A 544 24.14 25.68 -21.40
C ALA A 544 23.42 26.97 -20.95
N GLU A 545 23.20 27.94 -21.84
CA GLU A 545 22.87 29.32 -21.46
C GLU A 545 21.52 29.51 -20.74
N ALA A 546 20.67 28.47 -20.65
CA ALA A 546 19.38 28.59 -19.95
C ALA A 546 18.94 27.36 -19.15
N ALA A 547 19.64 26.22 -19.21
CA ALA A 547 19.27 25.04 -18.44
C ALA A 547 19.90 25.03 -17.06
N ALA A 548 19.09 24.76 -16.05
CA ALA A 548 19.50 24.58 -14.67
C ALA A 548 19.13 23.17 -14.19
N LEU A 549 20.10 22.45 -13.64
CA LEU A 549 19.94 21.15 -12.98
C LEU A 549 20.16 21.31 -11.48
N THR A 550 19.14 21.04 -10.67
CA THR A 550 19.20 21.07 -9.21
C THR A 550 19.02 19.65 -8.68
N LEU A 551 19.98 19.16 -7.92
CA LEU A 551 19.92 17.87 -7.23
C LEU A 551 20.00 18.12 -5.72
N SER A 552 19.04 17.64 -4.93
CA SER A 552 19.13 17.80 -3.48
C SER A 552 18.65 16.59 -2.69
N THR A 553 19.40 16.21 -1.67
CA THR A 553 18.96 15.24 -0.67
C THR A 553 19.26 15.68 0.75
N ASP A 554 18.35 15.40 1.70
CA ASP A 554 18.63 15.68 3.11
C ASP A 554 19.52 14.58 3.70
N ALA A 555 19.25 13.31 3.36
CA ALA A 555 20.06 12.17 3.76
C ALA A 555 20.26 11.17 2.61
N GLY A 556 21.45 11.12 2.03
CA GLY A 556 21.75 10.16 0.98
C GLY A 556 22.93 10.49 0.08
N GLU A 557 22.97 9.88 -1.09
CA GLU A 557 24.06 10.03 -2.05
C GLU A 557 23.54 10.64 -3.35
N ILE A 558 24.28 11.62 -3.87
CA ILE A 558 24.05 12.19 -5.19
C ILE A 558 25.20 11.78 -6.10
N SER A 559 24.88 11.18 -7.25
CA SER A 559 25.82 10.82 -8.30
C SER A 559 25.39 11.42 -9.64
N LEU A 560 26.24 12.24 -10.24
CA LEU A 560 26.02 12.87 -11.55
C LEU A 560 27.13 12.45 -12.53
N HIS A 561 26.75 11.87 -13.66
CA HIS A 561 27.67 11.32 -14.67
C HIS A 561 27.16 11.54 -16.11
N ASP A 562 28.02 11.35 -17.13
CA ASP A 562 27.71 11.53 -18.56
C ASP A 562 28.11 10.34 -19.48
#